data_AF-A0A2V5KUU0-F1
#
_entry.id   AF-A0A2V5KUU0-F1
#
_cell.length_a   1.000
_cell.length_b   1.000
_cell.length_c   1.000
_cell.angle_alpha   90.00
_cell.angle_beta   90.00
_cell.angle_gamma   90.00
#
_symmetry.space_group_name_H-M   'P 1'
#
loop_
_entity.id
_entity.type
_entity.pdbx_description
1 polymer ?
#
loop_
_entity_poly.entity_id
_entity_poly.type
_entity_poly.pdbx_seq_one_letter_code
_entity_poly.pdbx_strand_id
1 'polypeptide(L)'
;MLRLVTFSLVATALLTNALAQQNVTSRADQSRESPVDQLIPWLLDEDRQLRDVAFSEVILDTTGKHVLAVDRKNETDECVIKQISAALDETMRRMNASDSPIQKVARINEVSSQVEDLLRELLNATPGLNCDFPRTADDKTQRSGYPDLRIVDLATTRVFYLDPKLYAVGSRDSSFRTFYFEPKIATNKVRDDAVHLIVGFEHELRKDNRWNFIRWDLVDLSQFKVKLKAEFQGSNRDMYRPEAIVATSAKKRD
;
A
#
# COMPACT_ATOMS: atom_id res chain seq x y z
N MET A 1 -91.42 -31.70 0.11
CA MET A 1 -91.09 -32.70 -0.93
C MET A 1 -89.56 -32.75 -1.00
N LEU A 2 -88.83 -33.60 -0.28
CA LEU A 2 -88.67 -35.07 -0.29
C LEU A 2 -88.22 -35.69 -1.64
N ARG A 3 -87.17 -36.53 -1.54
CA ARG A 3 -86.43 -37.36 -2.53
C ARG A 3 -85.21 -36.66 -3.14
N LEU A 4 -83.96 -36.90 -2.72
CA LEU A 4 -83.16 -38.14 -2.51
C LEU A 4 -83.09 -39.03 -3.76
N VAL A 5 -81.93 -39.00 -4.43
CA VAL A 5 -81.26 -40.18 -4.98
C VAL A 5 -79.76 -40.07 -4.67
N THR A 6 -79.29 -41.09 -3.98
CA THR A 6 -77.95 -41.38 -3.48
C THR A 6 -77.22 -42.39 -4.39
N PHE A 7 -75.98 -42.70 -3.99
CA PHE A 7 -75.12 -43.85 -4.34
C PHE A 7 -74.08 -43.59 -5.44
N SER A 8 -72.81 -43.96 -5.30
CA SER A 8 -71.99 -44.50 -4.19
C SER A 8 -70.53 -44.50 -4.68
N LEU A 9 -69.54 -44.15 -3.83
CA LEU A 9 -68.66 -45.07 -3.07
C LEU A 9 -67.74 -45.90 -4.01
N VAL A 10 -66.41 -45.93 -3.87
CA VAL A 10 -65.62 -46.56 -2.78
C VAL A 10 -64.14 -46.16 -2.99
N ALA A 11 -63.48 -45.53 -2.01
CA ALA A 11 -62.47 -46.07 -1.09
C ALA A 11 -61.23 -46.67 -1.78
N THR A 12 -60.00 -46.24 -1.49
CA THR A 12 -59.10 -46.72 -0.41
C THR A 12 -57.71 -46.17 -0.76
N ALA A 13 -56.70 -45.98 0.09
CA ALA A 13 -56.53 -46.08 1.53
C ALA A 13 -55.16 -45.44 1.88
N LEU A 14 -55.12 -44.84 3.07
CA LEU A 14 -54.06 -44.91 4.09
C LEU A 14 -52.59 -45.03 3.64
N LEU A 15 -51.78 -44.08 4.10
CA LEU A 15 -50.67 -44.41 5.02
C LEU A 15 -50.22 -43.17 5.80
N THR A 16 -50.54 -43.22 7.09
CA THR A 16 -49.91 -42.48 8.20
C THR A 16 -48.45 -42.90 8.39
N ASN A 17 -47.57 -41.98 8.75
CA ASN A 17 -46.71 -42.17 9.93
C ASN A 17 -46.06 -40.87 10.39
N ALA A 18 -46.33 -40.57 11.66
CA ALA A 18 -45.56 -39.67 12.49
C ALA A 18 -44.17 -40.25 12.78
N LEU A 19 -43.17 -39.38 12.99
CA LEU A 19 -42.29 -39.34 14.18
C LEU A 19 -41.00 -38.55 13.89
N ALA A 20 -40.83 -37.50 14.70
CA ALA A 20 -39.60 -37.01 15.31
C ALA A 20 -38.24 -37.40 14.72
N GLN A 21 -37.49 -36.36 14.31
CA GLN A 21 -36.04 -36.19 14.51
C GLN A 21 -35.78 -34.68 14.31
N GLN A 22 -35.74 -33.85 15.35
CA GLN A 22 -34.56 -33.64 16.18
C GLN A 22 -33.25 -33.97 15.46
N ASN A 23 -32.79 -33.03 14.64
CA ASN A 23 -31.37 -32.71 14.54
C ASN A 23 -31.22 -31.41 15.35
N VAL A 24 -30.88 -31.36 16.64
CA VAL A 24 -29.65 -31.87 17.29
C VAL A 24 -28.51 -32.11 16.31
N THR A 25 -28.12 -31.05 15.59
CA THR A 25 -26.70 -30.85 15.34
C THR A 25 -26.05 -30.53 16.68
N SER A 26 -25.51 -31.58 17.27
CA SER A 26 -24.47 -31.62 18.28
C SER A 26 -23.85 -30.27 18.65
N ARG A 27 -24.16 -29.80 19.86
CA ARG A 27 -23.22 -29.05 20.71
C ARG A 27 -22.01 -29.94 21.01
N ALA A 28 -21.13 -30.08 20.05
CA ALA A 28 -19.79 -30.63 20.19
C ALA A 28 -18.97 -30.31 18.92
N ASP A 29 -19.13 -29.12 18.37
CA ASP A 29 -18.04 -28.52 17.60
C ASP A 29 -17.39 -27.55 18.56
N GLN A 30 -16.21 -27.90 19.07
CA GLN A 30 -15.38 -26.95 19.78
C GLN A 30 -15.12 -25.83 18.77
N SER A 31 -15.85 -24.71 18.92
CA SER A 31 -15.70 -23.51 18.12
C SER A 31 -14.28 -23.00 18.27
N ARG A 32 -13.36 -23.54 17.47
CA ARG A 32 -12.16 -22.79 17.11
C ARG A 32 -12.70 -21.63 16.32
N GLU A 33 -12.85 -20.48 17.00
CA GLU A 33 -13.13 -19.21 16.37
C GLU A 33 -12.28 -19.14 15.11
N SER A 34 -12.92 -18.93 13.96
CA SER A 34 -12.18 -18.87 12.71
C SER A 34 -11.12 -17.76 12.84
N PRO A 35 -10.02 -17.80 12.07
CA PRO A 35 -9.05 -16.70 12.08
C PRO A 35 -9.72 -15.34 11.86
N VAL A 36 -10.84 -15.31 11.12
CA VAL A 36 -11.66 -14.12 10.89
C VAL A 36 -12.40 -13.68 12.16
N ASP A 37 -12.95 -14.61 12.94
CA ASP A 37 -13.68 -14.32 14.17
C ASP A 37 -12.77 -13.76 15.27
N GLN A 38 -11.48 -14.09 15.25
CA GLN A 38 -10.46 -13.50 16.14
C GLN A 38 -9.92 -12.19 15.59
N LEU A 39 -9.66 -12.13 14.28
CA LEU A 39 -9.05 -10.98 13.63
C LEU A 39 -9.99 -9.79 13.53
N ILE A 40 -11.27 -9.98 13.18
CA ILE A 40 -12.20 -8.86 12.97
C ILE A 40 -12.39 -8.04 14.26
N PRO A 41 -12.69 -8.62 15.43
CA PRO A 41 -12.83 -7.83 16.65
C PRO A 41 -11.56 -7.06 17.01
N TRP A 42 -10.39 -7.67 16.82
CA TRP A 42 -9.10 -7.02 17.05
C TRP A 42 -8.85 -5.88 16.04
N LEU A 43 -9.16 -6.10 14.76
CA LEU A 43 -9.11 -5.08 13.72
C LEU A 43 -10.07 -3.93 14.03
N LEU A 44 -11.28 -4.19 14.52
CA LEU A 44 -12.26 -3.13 14.79
C LEU A 44 -11.87 -2.22 15.98
N ASP A 45 -10.92 -2.63 16.82
CA ASP A 45 -10.32 -1.82 17.89
C ASP A 45 -9.09 -1.04 17.36
N GLU A 46 -9.18 -0.50 16.14
CA GLU A 46 -8.06 0.14 15.41
C GLU A 46 -7.38 1.25 16.22
N ASP A 47 -8.17 2.07 16.91
CA ASP A 47 -7.66 3.24 17.64
C ASP A 47 -6.75 2.85 18.81
N ARG A 48 -6.93 1.65 19.36
CA ARG A 48 -6.13 1.12 20.46
C ARG A 48 -5.00 0.21 20.00
N GLN A 49 -5.22 -0.57 18.95
CA GLN A 49 -4.31 -1.64 18.53
C GLN A 49 -3.42 -1.25 17.35
N LEU A 50 -3.85 -0.29 16.51
CA LEU A 50 -3.33 -0.09 15.16
C LEU A 50 -2.89 1.35 14.86
N ARG A 51 -2.85 2.23 15.88
CA ARG A 51 -2.29 3.58 15.77
C ARG A 51 -0.94 3.67 16.46
N ASP A 52 -0.15 4.65 16.02
CA ASP A 52 1.13 5.02 16.64
C ASP A 52 2.19 3.91 16.71
N VAL A 53 2.12 2.95 15.78
CA VAL A 53 3.07 1.83 15.67
C VAL A 53 4.39 2.34 15.14
N ALA A 54 5.51 2.01 15.78
CA ALA A 54 6.82 2.42 15.30
C ALA A 54 7.13 1.76 13.95
N PHE A 55 7.45 2.56 12.94
CA PHE A 55 7.79 2.04 11.61
C PHE A 55 9.02 1.12 11.65
N SER A 56 9.97 1.41 12.54
CA SER A 56 11.15 0.57 12.78
C SER A 56 10.79 -0.83 13.26
N GLU A 57 9.80 -0.97 14.15
CA GLU A 57 9.29 -2.27 14.61
C GLU A 57 8.62 -3.03 13.46
N VAL A 58 7.78 -2.34 12.67
CA VAL A 58 7.14 -2.95 11.49
C VAL A 58 8.19 -3.48 10.51
N ILE A 59 9.26 -2.73 10.25
CA ILE A 59 10.34 -3.18 9.36
C ILE A 59 11.09 -4.37 9.97
N LEU A 60 11.42 -4.32 11.26
CA LEU A 60 12.10 -5.42 11.94
C LEU A 60 11.28 -6.72 11.89
N ASP A 61 10.01 -6.67 12.26
CA ASP A 61 9.13 -7.84 12.34
C ASP A 61 8.83 -8.43 10.97
N THR A 62 8.80 -7.61 9.92
CA THR A 62 8.44 -8.06 8.57
C THR A 62 9.63 -8.45 7.71
N THR A 63 10.84 -8.00 8.05
CA THR A 63 12.03 -8.15 7.19
C THR A 63 13.27 -8.68 7.91
N GLY A 64 13.30 -8.60 9.24
CA GLY A 64 14.47 -8.86 10.06
C GLY A 64 15.56 -7.78 9.97
N LYS A 65 15.25 -6.61 9.40
CA LYS A 65 16.19 -5.49 9.20
C LYS A 65 15.88 -4.31 10.10
N HIS A 66 16.89 -3.49 10.36
CA HIS A 66 16.79 -2.35 11.25
C HIS A 66 16.69 -1.05 10.45
N VAL A 67 15.78 -0.18 10.90
CA VAL A 67 15.75 1.23 10.52
C VAL A 67 16.75 1.96 11.41
N LEU A 68 17.86 2.40 10.82
CA LEU A 68 18.91 3.18 11.48
C LEU A 68 18.54 4.66 11.47
N ALA A 69 18.79 5.34 12.59
CA ALA A 69 18.69 6.80 12.64
C ALA A 69 19.86 7.45 11.89
N VAL A 70 19.61 8.61 11.31
CA VAL A 70 20.67 9.50 10.83
C VAL A 70 21.53 9.92 12.03
N ASP A 71 22.82 9.62 11.98
CA ASP A 71 23.80 10.13 12.93
C ASP A 71 24.55 11.32 12.32
N ARG A 72 24.20 12.53 12.76
CA ARG A 72 24.85 13.78 12.30
C ARG A 72 26.32 13.91 12.71
N LYS A 73 26.82 13.05 13.61
CA LYS A 73 28.24 12.99 13.99
C LYS A 73 29.00 11.93 13.21
N ASN A 74 28.30 11.06 12.48
CA ASN A 74 28.91 10.09 11.61
C ASN A 74 29.29 10.77 10.28
N GLU A 75 30.57 10.73 9.93
CA GLU A 75 31.09 11.40 8.73
C GLU A 75 30.46 10.88 7.44
N THR A 76 30.15 9.59 7.36
CA THR A 76 29.47 8.98 6.22
C THR A 76 28.04 9.50 6.10
N ASP A 77 27.26 9.49 7.18
CA ASP A 77 25.89 10.03 7.17
C ASP A 77 25.88 11.49 6.76
N GLU A 78 26.77 12.30 7.34
CA GLU A 78 26.85 13.71 7.01
C GLU A 78 27.22 13.93 5.53
N CYS A 79 28.18 13.17 5.00
CA CYS A 79 28.59 13.23 3.60
C CYS A 79 27.45 12.84 2.66
N VAL A 80 26.83 11.68 2.88
CA VAL A 80 25.76 11.16 2.02
C VAL A 80 24.53 12.08 2.06
N ILE A 81 24.18 12.64 3.22
CA ILE A 81 23.07 13.60 3.33
C ILE A 81 23.35 14.87 2.52
N LYS A 82 24.59 15.38 2.52
CA LYS A 82 24.97 16.52 1.67
C LYS A 82 24.86 16.19 0.20
N GLN A 83 25.30 15.00 -0.21
CA GLN A 83 25.18 14.52 -1.59
C GLN A 83 23.72 14.34 -2.01
N ILE A 84 22.87 13.75 -1.16
CA ILE A 84 21.43 13.67 -1.38
C ILE A 84 20.86 15.07 -1.55
N SER A 85 21.14 15.99 -0.61
CA SER A 85 20.63 17.36 -0.66
C SER A 85 20.97 18.07 -1.98
N ALA A 86 22.21 17.95 -2.46
CA ALA A 86 22.62 18.51 -3.75
C ALA A 86 21.84 17.89 -4.93
N ALA A 87 21.59 16.58 -4.90
CA ALA A 87 20.75 15.91 -5.90
C ALA A 87 19.28 16.38 -5.82
N LEU A 88 18.75 16.65 -4.61
CA LEU A 88 17.40 17.18 -4.44
C LEU A 88 17.26 18.60 -5.00
N ASP A 89 18.25 19.47 -4.76
CA ASP A 89 18.29 20.83 -5.32
C ASP A 89 18.29 20.81 -6.84
N GLU A 90 19.16 19.97 -7.43
CA GLU A 90 19.24 19.81 -8.88
C GLU A 90 17.97 19.17 -9.47
N THR A 91 17.37 18.22 -8.76
CA THR A 91 16.09 17.61 -9.12
C THR A 91 15.00 18.68 -9.21
N MET A 92 14.82 19.47 -8.14
CA MET A 92 13.81 20.54 -8.09
C MET A 92 14.04 21.58 -9.20
N ARG A 93 15.31 21.95 -9.46
CA ARG A 93 15.67 22.86 -10.55
C ARG A 93 15.24 22.32 -11.91
N ARG A 94 15.54 21.04 -12.21
CA ARG A 94 15.16 20.38 -13.47
C ARG A 94 13.66 20.13 -13.58
N MET A 95 12.96 19.86 -12.48
CA MET A 95 11.50 19.74 -12.48
C MET A 95 10.82 21.06 -12.88
N ASN A 96 11.38 22.19 -12.44
CA ASN A 96 10.86 23.54 -12.74
C ASN A 96 11.31 24.12 -14.09
N ALA A 97 12.26 23.50 -14.78
CA ALA A 97 12.73 23.97 -16.08
C ALA A 97 11.60 23.94 -17.13
N SER A 98 11.54 24.96 -17.99
CA SER A 98 10.43 25.12 -18.96
C SER A 98 10.35 23.99 -19.99
N ASP A 99 11.48 23.34 -20.28
CA ASP A 99 11.62 22.23 -21.21
C ASP A 99 11.49 20.86 -20.54
N SER A 100 11.30 20.83 -19.21
CA SER A 100 11.17 19.60 -18.45
C SER A 100 9.96 18.77 -18.91
N PRO A 101 10.11 17.45 -19.15
CA PRO A 101 8.99 16.57 -19.49
C PRO A 101 7.85 16.60 -18.48
N ILE A 102 8.17 16.86 -17.20
CA ILE A 102 7.22 16.99 -16.09
C ILE A 102 6.19 18.08 -16.36
N GLN A 103 6.57 19.17 -17.03
CA GLN A 103 5.66 20.29 -17.33
C GLN A 103 4.53 19.89 -18.30
N LYS A 104 4.72 18.80 -19.07
CA LYS A 104 3.73 18.26 -20.00
C LYS A 104 2.71 17.34 -19.33
N VAL A 105 2.96 16.92 -18.09
CA VAL A 105 2.13 15.97 -17.35
C VAL A 105 0.96 16.69 -16.68
N ALA A 106 -0.26 16.25 -16.93
CA ALA A 106 -1.45 16.90 -16.41
C ALA A 106 -1.76 16.54 -14.96
N ARG A 107 -1.52 15.28 -14.55
CA ARG A 107 -1.82 14.77 -13.22
C ARG A 107 -0.54 14.65 -12.41
N ILE A 108 -0.50 15.25 -11.22
CA ILE A 108 0.69 15.21 -10.35
C ILE A 108 1.13 13.78 -10.01
N ASN A 109 0.19 12.84 -9.89
CA ASN A 109 0.50 11.44 -9.58
C ASN A 109 1.31 10.74 -10.70
N GLU A 110 1.27 11.25 -11.93
CA GLU A 110 2.07 10.74 -13.06
C GLU A 110 3.47 11.36 -13.10
N VAL A 111 3.74 12.40 -12.28
CA VAL A 111 5.06 13.04 -12.16
C VAL A 111 6.00 12.21 -11.27
N SER A 112 5.47 11.46 -10.31
CA SER A 112 6.26 10.72 -9.32
C SER A 112 7.33 9.81 -9.94
N SER A 113 6.98 9.03 -10.96
CA SER A 113 7.94 8.11 -11.61
C SER A 113 9.09 8.85 -12.31
N GLN A 114 8.84 10.06 -12.81
CA GLN A 114 9.87 10.89 -13.46
C GLN A 114 10.82 11.49 -12.42
N VAL A 115 10.31 11.82 -11.22
CA VAL A 115 11.13 12.30 -10.10
C VAL A 115 12.02 11.18 -9.58
N GLU A 116 11.50 9.97 -9.43
CA GLU A 116 12.31 8.78 -9.09
C GLU A 116 13.46 8.57 -10.09
N ASP A 117 13.15 8.59 -11.40
CA ASP A 117 14.16 8.37 -12.45
C ASP A 117 15.23 9.47 -12.43
N LEU A 118 14.83 10.73 -12.24
CA LEU A 118 15.76 11.84 -12.18
C LEU A 118 16.66 11.79 -10.94
N LEU A 119 16.10 11.49 -9.76
CA LEU A 119 16.87 11.31 -8.54
C LEU A 119 17.86 10.17 -8.66
N ARG A 120 17.43 9.03 -9.22
CA ARG A 120 18.30 7.89 -9.47
C ARG A 120 19.48 8.27 -10.38
N GLU A 121 19.23 8.97 -11.48
CA GLU A 121 20.27 9.46 -12.39
C GLU A 121 21.30 10.34 -11.65
N LEU A 122 20.82 11.36 -10.94
CA LEU A 122 21.68 12.33 -10.25
C LEU A 122 22.50 11.70 -9.13
N LEU A 123 21.86 10.87 -8.31
CA LEU A 123 22.53 10.18 -7.19
C LEU A 123 23.53 9.16 -7.70
N ASN A 124 23.21 8.41 -8.76
CA ASN A 124 24.13 7.43 -9.33
C ASN A 124 25.30 8.07 -10.11
N ALA A 125 25.14 9.32 -10.56
CA ALA A 125 26.23 10.11 -11.14
C ALA A 125 27.16 10.74 -10.08
N THR A 126 26.78 10.69 -8.79
CA THR A 126 27.58 11.28 -7.71
C THR A 126 28.76 10.36 -7.36
N PRO A 127 30.02 10.85 -7.42
CA PRO A 127 31.17 10.03 -7.07
C PRO A 127 31.09 9.46 -5.66
N GLY A 128 31.39 8.17 -5.53
CA GLY A 128 31.33 7.46 -4.25
C GLY A 128 29.96 6.90 -3.89
N LEU A 129 28.91 7.20 -4.67
CA LEU A 129 27.58 6.61 -4.48
C LEU A 129 27.25 5.62 -5.59
N ASN A 130 26.44 4.62 -5.25
CA ASN A 130 25.61 3.90 -6.19
C ASN A 130 24.15 4.11 -5.82
N CYS A 131 23.29 4.41 -6.79
CA CYS A 131 21.86 4.56 -6.59
C CYS A 131 21.10 3.81 -7.67
N ASP A 132 20.21 2.90 -7.26
CA ASP A 132 19.36 2.15 -8.17
C ASP A 132 18.01 1.80 -7.51
N PHE A 133 17.10 1.26 -8.30
CA PHE A 133 15.88 0.66 -7.78
C PHE A 133 16.22 -0.55 -6.90
N PRO A 134 15.65 -0.66 -5.68
CA PRO A 134 15.90 -1.80 -4.81
C PRO A 134 15.44 -3.10 -5.46
N ARG A 135 16.19 -4.18 -5.16
CA ARG A 135 15.88 -5.52 -5.64
C ARG A 135 15.03 -6.27 -4.63
N THR A 136 14.17 -7.13 -5.15
CA THR A 136 13.38 -8.08 -4.36
C THR A 136 14.26 -9.19 -3.77
N ALA A 137 13.70 -10.02 -2.89
CA ALA A 137 14.39 -11.19 -2.35
C ALA A 137 14.90 -12.16 -3.44
N ASP A 138 14.21 -12.25 -4.58
CA ASP A 138 14.59 -13.05 -5.76
C ASP A 138 15.53 -12.31 -6.73
N ASP A 139 16.17 -11.23 -6.28
CA ASP A 139 17.10 -10.40 -7.07
C ASP A 139 16.47 -9.71 -8.31
N LYS A 140 15.14 -9.65 -8.36
CA LYS A 140 14.42 -8.94 -9.44
C LYS A 140 14.24 -7.46 -9.09
N THR A 141 14.49 -6.59 -10.05
CA THR A 141 14.14 -5.18 -9.95
C THR A 141 12.62 -5.01 -9.98
N GLN A 142 12.08 -4.26 -9.02
CA GLN A 142 10.65 -3.92 -8.97
C GLN A 142 10.49 -2.45 -8.60
N ARG A 143 9.95 -1.66 -9.53
CA ARG A 143 9.69 -0.23 -9.27
C ARG A 143 8.61 -0.03 -8.21
N SER A 144 7.52 -0.79 -8.28
CA SER A 144 6.40 -0.64 -7.36
C SER A 144 6.70 -1.11 -5.93
N GLY A 145 6.08 -0.42 -4.97
CA GLY A 145 6.18 -0.70 -3.54
C GLY A 145 7.38 -0.02 -2.90
N TYR A 146 7.40 0.01 -1.57
CA TYR A 146 8.47 0.63 -0.80
C TYR A 146 9.71 -0.29 -0.67
N PRO A 147 10.95 0.24 -0.64
CA PRO A 147 11.33 1.62 -0.96
C PRO A 147 11.49 1.86 -2.46
N ASP A 148 11.45 3.12 -2.89
CA ASP A 148 11.61 3.48 -4.31
C ASP A 148 13.08 3.44 -4.77
N LEU A 149 14.02 3.96 -3.99
CA LEU A 149 15.45 4.01 -4.32
C LEU A 149 16.32 3.42 -3.20
N ARG A 150 17.43 2.77 -3.58
CA ARG A 150 18.50 2.29 -2.69
C ARG A 150 19.80 2.98 -3.06
N ILE A 151 20.37 3.67 -2.09
CA ILE A 151 21.65 4.39 -2.18
C ILE A 151 22.68 3.64 -1.34
N VAL A 152 23.88 3.46 -1.87
CA VAL A 152 25.02 2.85 -1.18
C VAL A 152 26.19 3.81 -1.24
N ASP A 153 26.74 4.16 -0.08
CA ASP A 153 28.08 4.72 -0.01
C ASP A 153 29.10 3.61 -0.31
N LEU A 154 29.84 3.74 -1.41
CA LEU A 154 30.74 2.69 -1.90
C LEU A 154 31.98 2.49 -1.01
N ALA A 155 32.36 3.50 -0.24
CA ALA A 155 33.53 3.43 0.64
C ALA A 155 33.25 2.62 1.90
N THR A 156 32.09 2.84 2.52
CA THR A 156 31.71 2.22 3.81
C THR A 156 30.67 1.13 3.68
N THR A 157 30.08 0.97 2.50
CA THR A 157 28.93 0.09 2.21
C THR A 157 27.63 0.47 2.94
N ARG A 158 27.58 1.67 3.54
CA ARG A 158 26.41 2.15 4.26
C ARG A 158 25.24 2.38 3.32
N VAL A 159 24.05 1.91 3.72
CA VAL A 159 22.86 1.89 2.88
C VAL A 159 21.82 2.91 3.35
N PHE A 160 21.22 3.60 2.39
CA PHE A 160 20.11 4.52 2.59
C PHE A 160 18.98 4.14 1.63
N TYR A 161 17.75 4.07 2.13
CA TYR A 161 16.56 4.00 1.29
C TYR A 161 15.94 5.38 1.16
N LEU A 162 15.58 5.77 -0.06
CA LEU A 162 14.96 7.07 -0.36
C LEU A 162 13.64 6.87 -1.09
N ASP A 163 12.60 7.54 -0.60
CA ASP A 163 11.24 7.42 -1.09
C ASP A 163 10.68 8.83 -1.41
N PRO A 164 10.65 9.24 -2.69
CA PRO A 164 10.17 10.56 -3.08
C PRO A 164 8.65 10.66 -3.04
N LYS A 165 8.16 11.82 -2.60
CA LYS A 165 6.75 12.16 -2.49
C LYS A 165 6.51 13.59 -2.96
N LEU A 166 5.34 13.82 -3.56
CA LEU A 166 4.91 15.14 -4.01
C LEU A 166 3.70 15.55 -3.18
N TYR A 167 3.66 16.79 -2.70
CA TYR A 167 2.53 17.29 -1.93
C TYR A 167 2.23 18.75 -2.27
N ALA A 168 0.96 19.13 -2.16
CA ALA A 168 0.52 20.47 -2.48
C ALA A 168 0.81 21.44 -1.32
N VAL A 169 1.09 22.71 -1.64
CA VAL A 169 1.13 23.79 -0.64
C VAL A 169 -0.12 23.75 0.25
N GLY A 170 0.09 23.84 1.56
CA GLY A 170 -0.97 23.80 2.57
C GLY A 170 -1.43 22.39 2.96
N SER A 171 -0.85 21.32 2.41
CA SER A 171 -1.20 19.94 2.75
C SER A 171 -0.24 19.24 3.73
N ARG A 172 0.73 19.97 4.30
CA ARG A 172 1.73 19.41 5.24
C ARG A 172 1.11 18.72 6.46
N ASP A 173 0.05 19.32 7.00
CA ASP A 173 -0.65 18.80 8.19
C ASP A 173 -1.83 17.87 7.82
N SER A 174 -1.90 17.42 6.56
CA SER A 174 -2.95 16.52 6.08
C SER A 174 -2.85 15.15 6.75
N SER A 175 -4.02 14.59 7.13
CA SER A 175 -4.14 13.24 7.65
C SER A 175 -4.37 12.17 6.56
N PHE A 176 -4.41 12.59 5.30
CA PHE A 176 -4.50 11.66 4.18
C PHE A 176 -3.19 10.87 4.01
N ARG A 177 -3.32 9.66 3.47
CA ARG A 177 -2.20 8.74 3.28
C ARG A 177 -1.26 9.25 2.17
N THR A 178 -0.06 9.67 2.56
CA THR A 178 1.04 10.00 1.62
C THR A 178 2.06 8.87 1.49
N PHE A 179 2.26 8.12 2.57
CA PHE A 179 3.18 6.99 2.65
C PHE A 179 2.42 5.71 2.99
N TYR A 180 2.86 4.59 2.44
CA TYR A 180 2.43 3.27 2.87
C TYR A 180 3.53 2.24 2.65
N PHE A 181 3.59 1.28 3.57
CA PHE A 181 4.41 0.09 3.45
C PHE A 181 3.48 -1.12 3.46
N GLU A 182 3.65 -1.99 2.48
CA GLU A 182 2.91 -3.25 2.39
C GLU A 182 3.88 -4.40 2.66
N PRO A 183 3.82 -5.04 3.83
CA PRO A 183 4.65 -6.18 4.15
C PRO A 183 4.41 -7.32 3.15
N LYS A 184 5.47 -7.79 2.50
CA LYS A 184 5.41 -8.93 1.57
C LYS A 184 6.57 -9.87 1.86
N ILE A 185 6.31 -11.17 1.78
CA ILE A 185 7.37 -12.18 1.91
C ILE A 185 8.17 -12.25 0.60
N ALA A 186 7.49 -12.51 -0.53
CA ALA A 186 8.15 -12.78 -1.81
C ALA A 186 8.78 -11.52 -2.46
N THR A 187 8.09 -10.38 -2.39
CA THR A 187 8.50 -9.17 -3.11
C THR A 187 8.99 -8.06 -2.18
N ASN A 188 9.49 -8.41 -0.99
CA ASN A 188 10.08 -7.40 -0.11
C ASN A 188 11.33 -6.80 -0.73
N LYS A 189 11.49 -5.49 -0.59
CA LYS A 189 12.61 -4.72 -1.12
C LYS A 189 13.55 -4.17 -0.04
N VAL A 190 13.18 -4.27 1.24
CA VAL A 190 14.07 -3.92 2.37
C VAL A 190 14.94 -5.13 2.70
N ARG A 191 16.24 -5.01 2.44
CA ARG A 191 17.21 -6.12 2.50
C ARG A 191 18.42 -5.81 3.38
N ASP A 192 18.58 -4.56 3.77
CA ASP A 192 19.74 -4.03 4.50
C ASP A 192 19.28 -3.38 5.81
N ASP A 193 20.13 -3.42 6.84
CA ASP A 193 20.04 -2.46 7.93
C ASP A 193 20.46 -1.10 7.36
N ALA A 194 19.55 -0.14 7.33
CA ALA A 194 19.71 1.07 6.52
C ALA A 194 19.12 2.29 7.21
N VAL A 195 19.52 3.47 6.77
CA VAL A 195 18.79 4.71 7.08
C VAL A 195 17.61 4.82 6.11
N HIS A 196 16.41 5.09 6.62
CA HIS A 196 15.20 5.20 5.80
C HIS A 196 14.77 6.66 5.71
N LEU A 197 14.68 7.19 4.50
CA LEU A 197 14.38 8.59 4.22
C LEU A 197 13.16 8.74 3.30
N ILE A 198 12.34 9.75 3.58
CA ILE A 198 11.38 10.30 2.62
C ILE A 198 11.89 11.65 2.16
N VAL A 199 11.79 11.94 0.87
CA VAL A 199 11.87 13.31 0.39
C VAL A 199 10.49 13.77 -0.06
N GLY A 200 10.00 14.86 0.54
CA GLY A 200 8.76 15.51 0.11
C GLY A 200 9.05 16.75 -0.70
N PHE A 201 8.66 16.80 -1.98
CA PHE A 201 8.67 18.02 -2.79
C PHE A 201 7.31 18.72 -2.73
N GLU A 202 7.32 19.97 -2.30
CA GLU A 202 6.13 20.81 -2.25
C GLU A 202 5.88 21.49 -3.60
N HIS A 203 4.64 21.45 -4.07
CA HIS A 203 4.23 22.11 -5.30
C HIS A 203 3.03 23.03 -5.11
N GLU A 204 2.99 24.11 -5.88
CA GLU A 204 1.80 24.93 -6.01
C GLU A 204 0.73 24.26 -6.89
N LEU A 205 -0.48 24.81 -6.89
CA LEU A 205 -1.48 24.46 -7.89
C LEU A 205 -0.93 24.76 -9.29
N ARG A 206 -1.18 23.84 -10.24
CA ARG A 206 -0.73 24.00 -11.62
C ARG A 206 -1.32 25.29 -12.22
N LYS A 207 -0.47 26.18 -12.71
CA LYS A 207 -0.84 27.47 -13.33
C LYS A 207 -0.24 27.56 -14.73
N ASP A 208 -1.01 28.02 -15.71
CA ASP A 208 -0.57 28.14 -17.11
C ASP A 208 0.02 26.84 -17.67
N ASN A 209 -0.59 25.69 -17.32
CA ASN A 209 -0.10 24.34 -17.62
C ASN A 209 1.30 24.01 -17.07
N ARG A 210 1.78 24.76 -16.08
CA ARG A 210 3.08 24.52 -15.44
C ARG A 210 2.97 24.14 -13.98
N TRP A 211 3.81 23.19 -13.59
CA TRP A 211 4.07 22.85 -12.21
C TRP A 211 5.16 23.77 -11.66
N ASN A 212 4.97 24.22 -10.43
CA ASN A 212 5.96 25.00 -9.69
C ASN A 212 6.25 24.30 -8.37
N PHE A 213 7.46 23.77 -8.24
CA PHE A 213 7.97 23.11 -7.04
C PHE A 213 8.81 24.12 -6.25
N ILE A 214 8.49 24.32 -4.98
CA ILE A 214 9.00 25.48 -4.23
C ILE A 214 9.94 25.10 -3.08
N ARG A 215 9.93 23.83 -2.67
CA ARG A 215 10.67 23.34 -1.51
C ARG A 215 10.78 21.83 -1.54
N TRP A 216 11.82 21.29 -0.91
CA TRP A 216 11.89 19.90 -0.50
C TRP A 216 12.23 19.79 0.99
N ASP A 217 11.75 18.73 1.65
CA ASP A 217 12.22 18.33 2.98
C ASP A 217 12.69 16.87 2.93
N LEU A 218 13.81 16.58 3.60
CA LEU A 218 14.31 15.24 3.78
C LEU A 218 14.00 14.76 5.21
N VAL A 219 13.22 13.70 5.33
CA VAL A 219 12.62 13.21 6.57
C VAL A 219 13.21 11.86 6.94
N ASP A 220 13.76 11.76 8.16
CA ASP A 220 14.23 10.50 8.75
C ASP A 220 13.06 9.69 9.33
N LEU A 221 12.96 8.41 8.96
CA LEU A 221 11.88 7.52 9.40
C LEU A 221 12.19 6.71 10.67
N SER A 222 13.34 6.88 11.31
CA SER A 222 13.74 6.12 12.50
C SER A 222 12.82 6.32 13.72
N GLN A 223 12.15 7.47 13.82
CA GLN A 223 11.14 7.78 14.84
C GLN A 223 9.72 7.88 14.26
N PHE A 224 9.54 7.49 13.00
CA PHE A 224 8.27 7.62 12.31
C PHE A 224 7.25 6.60 12.85
N LYS A 225 6.03 7.08 13.09
CA LYS A 225 4.91 6.27 13.54
C LYS A 225 3.88 6.12 12.44
N VAL A 226 3.45 4.89 12.22
CA VAL A 226 2.44 4.52 11.24
C VAL A 226 1.16 4.05 11.92
N LYS A 227 0.10 4.02 11.14
CA LYS A 227 -1.13 3.32 11.51
C LYS A 227 -1.41 2.22 10.49
N LEU A 228 -1.93 1.09 10.94
CA LEU A 228 -2.45 0.08 10.03
C LEU A 228 -3.84 0.50 9.58
N LYS A 229 -4.10 0.40 8.27
CA LYS A 229 -5.44 0.50 7.71
C LYS A 229 -5.78 -0.84 7.08
N ALA A 230 -6.71 -1.58 7.67
CA ALA A 230 -7.16 -2.85 7.11
C ALA A 230 -8.21 -2.63 6.03
N GLU A 231 -8.12 -3.38 4.93
CA GLU A 231 -9.14 -3.37 3.87
C GLU A 231 -9.40 -4.78 3.34
N PHE A 232 -10.68 -5.12 3.12
CA PHE A 232 -11.07 -6.32 2.40
C PHE A 232 -11.18 -5.99 0.91
N GLN A 233 -10.56 -6.81 0.07
CA GLN A 233 -10.51 -6.61 -1.38
C GLN A 233 -11.30 -7.68 -2.13
N GLY A 234 -11.89 -7.29 -3.27
CA GLY A 234 -12.52 -8.21 -4.23
C GLY A 234 -12.02 -7.89 -5.63
N SER A 235 -11.72 -8.92 -6.42
CA SER A 235 -11.28 -8.73 -7.81
C SER A 235 -12.46 -8.69 -8.78
N ASN A 236 -12.24 -8.22 -10.01
CA ASN A 236 -13.23 -8.33 -11.09
C ASN A 236 -13.70 -9.78 -11.28
N ARG A 237 -12.81 -10.77 -11.10
CA ARG A 237 -13.15 -12.20 -11.20
C ARG A 237 -14.11 -12.63 -10.09
N ASP A 238 -13.99 -12.05 -8.90
CA ASP A 238 -14.85 -12.38 -7.77
C ASP A 238 -16.23 -11.72 -7.91
N MET A 239 -16.26 -10.47 -8.40
CA MET A 239 -17.49 -9.71 -8.59
C MET A 239 -18.36 -10.20 -9.76
N TYR A 240 -17.76 -10.53 -10.91
CA TYR A 240 -18.50 -10.81 -12.14
C TYR A 240 -18.68 -12.31 -12.43
N ARG A 241 -18.86 -13.11 -11.38
CA ARG A 241 -19.24 -14.52 -11.53
C ARG A 241 -20.66 -14.62 -12.10
N PRO A 242 -20.95 -15.51 -13.07
CA PRO A 242 -22.27 -15.61 -13.69
C PRO A 242 -23.42 -15.72 -12.68
N GLU A 243 -23.22 -16.48 -11.59
CA GLU A 243 -24.19 -16.68 -10.53
C GLU A 243 -24.46 -15.43 -9.66
N ALA A 244 -23.54 -14.45 -9.64
CA ALA A 244 -23.68 -13.21 -8.88
C ALA A 244 -24.31 -12.06 -9.69
N ILE A 245 -24.39 -12.20 -11.01
CA ILE A 245 -24.91 -11.15 -11.90
C ILE A 245 -26.44 -11.20 -11.93
N VAL A 246 -27.07 -10.16 -11.37
CA VAL A 246 -28.55 -10.07 -11.31
C VAL A 246 -29.20 -9.46 -12.55
N ALA A 247 -28.45 -8.69 -13.35
CA ALA A 247 -28.90 -8.11 -14.62
C ALA A 247 -27.70 -7.65 -15.46
N THR A 248 -27.85 -7.67 -16.78
CA THR A 248 -26.85 -7.19 -17.75
C THR A 248 -27.53 -6.33 -18.81
N SER A 249 -26.96 -5.18 -19.15
CA SER A 249 -27.48 -4.34 -20.23
C SER A 249 -27.24 -4.96 -21.62
N ALA A 250 -28.00 -4.55 -22.62
CA ALA A 250 -27.71 -4.92 -24.00
C ALA A 250 -26.33 -4.37 -24.40
N LYS A 251 -25.48 -5.23 -24.97
CA LYS A 251 -24.22 -4.79 -25.55
C LYS A 251 -24.54 -3.89 -26.74
N LYS A 252 -24.14 -2.62 -26.70
CA LYS A 252 -24.20 -1.76 -27.89
C LYS A 252 -23.36 -2.45 -28.98
N ARG A 253 -23.99 -2.67 -30.13
CA ARG A 253 -23.26 -2.99 -31.35
C ARG A 253 -22.79 -1.65 -31.90
N ASP A 254 -21.48 -1.49 -32.06
CA ASP A 254 -20.90 -0.39 -32.82
C ASP A 254 -21.29 -0.50 -34.31
#